data_AF-A0A6I5CID3-F1
#
_entry.id   AF-A0A6I5CID3-F1
#
_cell.length_a   1.000
_cell.length_b   1.000
_cell.length_c   1.000
_cell.angle_alpha   90.00
_cell.angle_beta   90.00
_cell.angle_gamma   90.00
#
_symmetry.space_group_name_H-M   'P 1'
#
loop_
_entity.id
_entity.type
_entity.pdbx_description
1 polymer ?
#
loop_
_entity_poly.entity_id
_entity_poly.type
_entity_poly.pdbx_seq_one_letter_code
_entity_poly.pdbx_strand_id
1 'polypeptide(L)'
;FHDEDAFLLPLHHRGHWLFSYTCPEWDVDPRTVTEGVSARNLAEARAVLGRYAPALVGDCVSGRVFCDAYGPAHEPLVRALDPYGRLVFAGAAGGSGYRLAPALAAEAADLLDPAHPAQEAQR
;
A
#
# COMPACT_ATOMS: atom_id res chain seq x y z
N PHE A 1 -3.40 -4.35 15.21
CA PHE A 1 -3.95 -5.69 15.41
C PHE A 1 -3.21 -6.58 14.45
N HIS A 2 -2.24 -7.32 14.99
CA HIS A 2 -1.29 -8.08 14.19
C HIS A 2 -1.99 -9.17 13.39
N ASP A 3 -2.90 -9.90 14.03
CA ASP A 3 -3.54 -11.08 13.42
C ASP A 3 -4.53 -10.72 12.30
N GLU A 4 -5.18 -9.56 12.41
CA GLU A 4 -6.06 -9.02 11.37
C GLU A 4 -5.35 -8.12 10.35
N ASP A 5 -4.04 -7.92 10.49
CA ASP A 5 -3.26 -6.97 9.69
C ASP A 5 -3.95 -5.59 9.60
N ALA A 6 -4.32 -5.06 10.77
CA ALA A 6 -5.09 -3.83 10.88
C ALA A 6 -4.43 -2.87 11.86
N PHE A 7 -4.68 -1.56 11.72
CA PHE A 7 -4.14 -0.58 12.66
C PHE A 7 -5.12 0.55 12.94
N LEU A 8 -4.92 1.18 14.09
CA LEU A 8 -5.65 2.35 14.55
C LEU A 8 -4.62 3.44 14.85
N LEU A 9 -4.68 4.54 14.10
CA LEU A 9 -3.72 5.64 14.18
C LEU A 9 -4.44 6.94 14.58
N PRO A 10 -3.99 7.65 15.62
CA PRO A 10 -4.53 8.96 15.93
C PRO A 10 -3.99 9.99 14.94
N LEU A 11 -4.89 10.69 14.25
CA LEU A 11 -4.54 11.83 13.41
C LEU A 11 -4.85 13.13 14.17
N HIS A 12 -4.04 13.42 15.20
CA HIS A 12 -4.26 14.55 16.12
C HIS A 12 -4.51 15.88 15.41
N HIS A 13 -3.74 16.18 14.37
CA HIS A 13 -3.87 17.41 13.57
C HIS A 13 -5.22 17.55 12.83
N ARG A 14 -6.01 16.47 12.71
CA ARG A 14 -7.34 16.45 12.09
C ARG A 14 -8.45 16.02 13.06
N GLY A 15 -8.14 15.84 14.34
CA GLY A 15 -9.12 15.50 15.37
C GLY A 15 -9.89 14.19 15.15
N HIS A 16 -9.33 13.22 14.42
CA HIS A 16 -9.97 11.92 14.20
C HIS A 16 -8.99 10.75 14.29
N TRP A 17 -9.55 9.55 14.36
CA TRP A 17 -8.83 8.29 14.27
C TRP A 17 -8.90 7.76 12.85
N LEU A 18 -7.77 7.29 12.34
CA LEU A 18 -7.72 6.48 11.13
C LEU A 18 -7.68 5.01 11.53
N PHE A 19 -8.77 4.31 11.25
CA PHE A 19 -8.78 2.86 11.30
C PHE A 19 -8.55 2.31 9.88
N SER A 20 -7.61 1.39 9.74
CA SER A 20 -7.29 0.69 8.51
C SER A 20 -7.30 -0.81 8.78
N TYR A 21 -7.86 -1.57 7.86
CA TYR A 21 -7.89 -3.03 7.88
C TYR A 21 -7.58 -3.55 6.49
N THR A 22 -7.05 -4.78 6.42
CA THR A 22 -6.76 -5.44 5.14
C THR A 22 -8.02 -6.03 4.52
N CYS A 23 -8.34 -5.59 3.29
CA CYS A 23 -9.39 -6.17 2.46
C CYS A 23 -8.76 -7.23 1.54
N PRO A 24 -9.11 -8.53 1.66
CA PRO A 24 -8.47 -9.61 0.90
C PRO A 24 -9.02 -9.75 -0.53
N GLU A 25 -9.43 -8.64 -1.14
CA GLU A 25 -9.91 -8.61 -2.52
C GLU A 25 -8.73 -8.41 -3.48
N TRP A 26 -8.52 -9.39 -4.35
CA TRP A 26 -7.39 -9.44 -5.30
C TRP A 26 -7.87 -9.20 -6.72
N ASP A 27 -6.91 -8.97 -7.62
CA ASP A 27 -7.15 -8.77 -9.06
C ASP A 27 -8.13 -7.61 -9.37
N VAL A 28 -8.16 -6.61 -8.49
CA VAL A 28 -8.99 -5.41 -8.65
C VAL A 28 -8.44 -4.48 -9.72
N ASP A 29 -9.32 -3.92 -10.53
CA ASP A 29 -8.96 -2.83 -11.44
C ASP A 29 -8.86 -1.52 -10.62
N PRO A 30 -7.70 -0.86 -10.53
CA PRO A 30 -7.56 0.38 -9.75
C PRO A 30 -8.53 1.48 -10.19
N ARG A 31 -9.04 1.43 -11.43
CA ARG A 31 -9.98 2.41 -11.97
C ARG A 31 -11.39 2.25 -11.41
N THR A 32 -11.77 1.05 -10.97
CA THR A 32 -13.11 0.76 -10.43
C THR A 32 -13.21 1.02 -8.92
N VAL A 33 -12.08 1.12 -8.22
CA VAL A 33 -12.00 1.42 -6.77
C VAL A 33 -12.44 2.86 -6.43
N THR A 34 -12.65 3.71 -7.44
CA THR A 34 -13.05 5.11 -7.28
C THR A 34 -14.47 5.31 -6.74
N GLU A 35 -15.30 4.27 -6.73
CA GLU A 35 -16.68 4.31 -6.20
C GLU A 35 -16.74 4.45 -4.67
N GLY A 36 -15.59 4.34 -3.98
CA GLY A 36 -15.47 4.57 -2.55
C GLY A 36 -15.75 3.32 -1.72
N VAL A 37 -16.09 3.52 -0.44
CA VAL A 37 -16.30 2.45 0.53
C VAL A 37 -17.72 1.89 0.41
N SER A 38 -17.84 0.58 0.19
CA SER A 38 -19.12 -0.12 0.16
C SER A 38 -19.70 -0.40 1.57
N ALA A 39 -20.98 -0.74 1.63
CA ALA A 39 -21.61 -1.20 2.88
C ALA A 39 -20.95 -2.46 3.46
N ARG A 40 -20.47 -3.36 2.59
CA ARG A 40 -19.71 -4.55 2.99
C ARG A 40 -18.40 -4.16 3.67
N ASN A 41 -17.64 -3.25 3.07
CA ASN A 41 -16.38 -2.79 3.65
C ASN A 41 -16.58 -2.13 5.01
N LEU A 42 -17.66 -1.36 5.20
CA LEU A 42 -17.99 -0.78 6.51
C LEU A 42 -18.34 -1.84 7.54
N ALA A 43 -19.11 -2.87 7.16
CA ALA A 43 -19.48 -3.95 8.07
C ALA A 43 -18.25 -4.74 8.53
N GLU A 44 -17.35 -5.08 7.61
CA GLU A 44 -16.08 -5.76 7.89
C GLU A 44 -15.19 -4.91 8.81
N ALA A 45 -15.00 -3.63 8.48
CA ALA A 45 -14.22 -2.70 9.29
C ALA A 45 -14.76 -2.61 10.74
N ARG A 46 -16.08 -2.46 10.90
CA ARG A 46 -16.73 -2.39 12.22
C ARG A 46 -16.60 -3.70 12.99
N ALA A 47 -16.66 -4.85 12.31
CA ALA A 47 -16.47 -6.15 12.95
C ALA A 47 -15.05 -6.30 13.53
N VAL A 48 -14.02 -5.90 12.78
CA VAL A 48 -12.63 -5.91 13.26
C VAL A 48 -12.46 -4.89 14.38
N LEU A 49 -12.88 -3.64 14.17
CA LEU A 49 -12.74 -2.57 15.17
C LEU A 49 -13.46 -2.92 16.48
N GLY A 50 -14.64 -3.54 16.40
CA GLY A 50 -15.44 -3.92 17.57
C GLY A 50 -14.77 -4.92 18.50
N ARG A 51 -13.85 -5.74 18.01
CA ARG A 51 -13.07 -6.68 18.83
C ARG A 51 -12.07 -5.97 19.74
N TYR A 52 -11.54 -4.84 19.30
CA TYR A 52 -10.41 -4.17 19.95
C TYR A 52 -10.75 -2.81 20.57
N ALA A 53 -11.71 -2.08 19.97
CA ALA A 53 -12.13 -0.75 20.40
C ALA A 53 -13.65 -0.58 20.17
N PRO A 54 -14.51 -1.33 20.89
CA PRO A 54 -15.96 -1.33 20.68
C PRO A 54 -16.61 0.06 20.82
N ALA A 55 -16.05 0.92 21.69
CA ALA A 55 -16.53 2.29 21.87
C ALA A 55 -16.43 3.15 20.59
N LEU A 56 -15.51 2.82 19.66
CA LEU A 56 -15.28 3.59 18.44
C LEU A 56 -16.12 3.11 17.24
N VAL A 57 -16.84 2.01 17.36
CA VAL A 57 -17.63 1.42 16.24
C VAL A 57 -18.71 2.37 15.74
N GLY A 58 -19.33 3.12 16.65
CA GLY A 58 -20.33 4.15 16.35
C GLY A 58 -19.76 5.35 15.60
N ASP A 59 -18.46 5.62 15.73
CA ASP A 59 -17.79 6.79 15.17
C ASP A 59 -17.22 6.55 13.77
N CYS A 60 -17.37 5.34 13.21
CA CYS A 60 -17.02 5.05 11.81
C CYS A 60 -18.03 5.72 10.85
N VAL A 61 -17.79 6.99 10.55
CA VAL A 61 -18.67 7.87 9.75
C VAL A 61 -18.30 7.96 8.25
N SER A 62 -17.08 7.56 7.88
CA SER A 62 -16.60 7.65 6.50
C SER A 62 -15.41 6.70 6.27
N GLY A 63 -15.04 6.49 5.00
CA GLY A 63 -13.87 5.69 4.65
C GLY A 63 -13.48 5.86 3.19
N ARG A 64 -12.33 5.30 2.83
CA ARG A 64 -11.81 5.19 1.46
C ARG A 64 -11.21 3.81 1.26
N VAL A 65 -11.28 3.32 0.03
CA VAL A 65 -10.62 2.10 -0.40
C VAL A 65 -9.37 2.47 -1.19
N PHE A 66 -8.31 1.70 -0.98
CA PHE A 66 -7.08 1.78 -1.75
C PHE A 66 -6.78 0.37 -2.27
N CYS A 67 -6.13 0.30 -3.43
CA CYS A 67 -5.59 -0.93 -3.96
C CYS A 67 -4.06 -0.86 -3.95
N ASP A 68 -3.43 -1.93 -3.50
CA ASP A 68 -1.99 -2.08 -3.51
C ASP A 68 -1.54 -2.98 -4.64
N ALA A 69 -0.33 -2.73 -5.15
CA ALA A 69 0.35 -3.64 -6.05
C ALA A 69 1.36 -4.49 -5.26
N TYR A 70 1.44 -5.77 -5.60
CA TYR A 70 2.29 -6.75 -4.93
C TYR A 70 3.25 -7.39 -5.93
N GLY A 71 4.49 -7.59 -5.50
CA GLY A 71 5.50 -8.33 -6.27
C GLY A 71 5.26 -9.83 -6.17
N PRO A 72 5.84 -10.65 -7.05
CA PRO A 72 5.66 -12.11 -7.04
C PRO A 72 6.19 -12.76 -5.75
N ALA A 73 7.17 -12.14 -5.09
CA ALA A 73 7.73 -12.58 -3.81
C ALA A 73 7.15 -11.82 -2.61
N HIS A 74 6.10 -11.00 -2.81
CA HIS A 74 5.57 -10.08 -1.78
C HIS A 74 6.59 -9.03 -1.28
N GLU A 75 7.64 -8.79 -2.05
CA GLU A 75 8.64 -7.76 -1.81
C GLU A 75 8.48 -6.61 -2.82
N PRO A 76 8.84 -5.37 -2.45
CA PRO A 76 8.93 -4.26 -3.41
C PRO A 76 9.90 -4.60 -4.55
N LEU A 77 9.67 -4.02 -5.72
CA LEU A 77 10.51 -4.23 -6.90
C LEU A 77 11.08 -2.89 -7.38
N VAL A 78 12.40 -2.85 -7.55
CA VAL A 78 13.12 -1.78 -8.24
C VAL A 78 14.03 -2.41 -9.28
N ARG A 79 13.81 -2.14 -10.57
CA ARG A 79 14.62 -2.73 -11.67
C ARG A 79 14.57 -1.93 -12.95
N ALA A 80 15.65 -2.01 -13.74
CA ALA A 80 15.64 -1.58 -15.12
C ALA A 80 14.72 -2.49 -15.97
N LEU A 81 13.96 -1.89 -16.89
CA LEU A 81 13.09 -2.58 -17.84
C LEU A 81 13.70 -2.67 -19.25
N ASP A 82 14.78 -1.95 -19.49
CA ASP A 82 15.56 -2.01 -20.72
C ASP A 82 17.06 -2.09 -20.44
N PRO A 83 17.87 -2.61 -21.37
CA PRO A 83 19.31 -2.79 -21.18
C PRO A 83 20.09 -1.49 -20.98
N TYR A 84 19.52 -0.35 -21.36
CA TYR A 84 20.18 0.96 -21.28
C TYR A 84 19.82 1.72 -20.00
N GLY A 85 19.02 1.14 -19.10
CA GLY A 85 18.62 1.78 -17.84
C GLY A 85 17.79 3.06 -18.04
N ARG A 86 17.15 3.23 -19.20
CA ARG A 86 16.37 4.44 -19.53
C ARG A 86 14.96 4.38 -18.99
N LEU A 87 14.48 3.17 -18.68
CA LEU A 87 13.19 2.87 -18.12
C LEU A 87 13.40 2.01 -16.86
N VAL A 88 12.95 2.51 -15.73
CA VAL A 88 13.02 1.84 -14.43
C VAL A 88 11.61 1.64 -13.89
N PHE A 89 11.33 0.44 -13.39
CA PHE A 89 10.17 0.16 -12.57
C PHE A 89 10.55 0.29 -11.10
N ALA A 90 9.77 1.03 -10.32
CA ALA A 90 9.88 1.11 -8.87
C ALA A 90 8.47 1.06 -8.27
N GLY A 91 8.13 -0.02 -7.56
CA GLY A 91 6.77 -0.20 -7.06
C GLY A 91 6.55 -1.53 -6.35
N ALA A 92 5.31 -2.03 -6.42
CA ALA A 92 4.92 -3.33 -5.85
C ALA A 92 5.14 -3.47 -4.33
N ALA A 93 5.03 -2.36 -3.59
CA ALA A 93 5.41 -2.26 -2.19
C ALA A 93 4.36 -2.78 -1.18
N GLY A 94 3.30 -3.46 -1.64
CA GLY A 94 2.33 -4.18 -0.80
C GLY A 94 1.81 -3.38 0.40
N GLY A 95 1.20 -2.21 0.16
CA GLY A 95 0.64 -1.37 1.24
C GLY A 95 1.68 -0.57 2.03
N SER A 96 2.97 -0.83 1.85
CA SER A 96 4.06 -0.14 2.57
C SER A 96 4.76 0.94 1.74
N GLY A 97 4.21 1.30 0.58
CA GLY A 97 4.82 2.23 -0.37
C GLY A 97 5.19 3.59 0.23
N TYR A 98 4.35 4.18 1.09
CA TYR A 98 4.68 5.46 1.74
C TYR A 98 5.90 5.35 2.67
N ARG A 99 6.01 4.24 3.42
CA ARG A 99 7.12 4.01 4.35
C ARG A 99 8.42 3.72 3.62
N LEU A 100 8.33 2.98 2.51
CA LEU A 100 9.48 2.51 1.75
C LEU A 100 9.91 3.46 0.63
N ALA A 101 9.08 4.47 0.30
CA ALA A 101 9.32 5.39 -0.80
C ALA A 101 10.74 6.00 -0.84
N PRO A 102 11.35 6.43 0.28
CA PRO A 102 12.71 6.99 0.23
C PRO A 102 13.76 6.01 -0.28
N ALA A 103 13.72 4.75 0.18
CA ALA A 103 14.66 3.72 -0.24
C ALA A 103 14.42 3.30 -1.69
N LEU A 104 13.16 3.09 -2.07
CA LEU A 104 12.79 2.75 -3.45
C LEU A 104 13.20 3.84 -4.45
N ALA A 105 13.08 5.11 -4.04
CA ALA A 105 13.51 6.24 -4.86
C ALA A 105 15.04 6.32 -5.00
N ALA A 106 15.78 6.03 -3.93
CA ALA A 106 17.25 5.98 -3.99
C ALA A 106 17.73 4.88 -4.94
N GLU A 107 17.21 3.65 -4.80
CA GLU A 107 17.54 2.53 -5.70
C GLU A 107 17.16 2.82 -7.16
N ALA A 108 16.02 3.47 -7.37
CA ALA A 108 15.60 3.86 -8.72
C ALA A 108 16.53 4.93 -9.32
N ALA A 109 17.02 5.87 -8.50
CA ALA A 109 17.96 6.89 -8.94
C ALA A 109 19.32 6.30 -9.33
N ASP A 110 19.82 5.32 -8.56
CA ASP A 110 21.08 4.62 -8.86
C ASP A 110 21.00 3.90 -10.21
N LEU A 111 19.85 3.32 -10.56
CA LEU A 111 19.63 2.67 -11.86
C LEU A 111 19.52 3.65 -13.05
N LEU A 112 19.16 4.90 -12.78
CA LEU A 112 19.04 5.95 -13.80
C LEU A 112 20.35 6.71 -14.03
N ASP A 113 21.36 6.51 -13.18
CA ASP A 113 22.64 7.21 -13.29
C ASP A 113 23.44 6.71 -14.51
N PRO A 114 23.66 7.53 -15.55
CA PRO A 114 24.43 7.14 -16.71
C PRO A 114 25.91 6.84 -16.39
N ALA A 115 26.42 7.24 -15.22
CA ALA A 115 27.75 6.86 -14.75
C ALA A 115 27.81 5.42 -14.18
N HIS A 116 26.67 4.81 -13.88
CA HIS A 116 26.51 3.43 -13.42
C HIS A 116 25.65 2.63 -14.41
N PRO A 117 26.21 2.15 -15.54
CA PRO A 117 25.45 1.30 -16.44
C PRO A 117 24.95 0.06 -15.68
N ALA A 118 23.66 -0.25 -15.87
CA ALA A 118 23.00 -1.39 -15.22
C ALA A 118 23.86 -2.65 -15.43
N GLN A 119 24.31 -3.25 -14.33
CA GLN A 119 25.03 -4.52 -14.37
C GLN A 119 24.14 -5.56 -15.04
N GLU A 120 24.69 -6.26 -16.04
CA GLU A 120 23.99 -7.33 -16.74
C GLU A 120 23.45 -8.33 -15.71
N ALA A 121 22.13 -8.43 -15.58
CA ALA A 121 21.49 -9.44 -14.77
C ALA A 121 21.83 -10.81 -15.38
N GLN A 122 22.72 -11.55 -14.71
CA GLN A 122 23.06 -12.92 -15.02
C GLN A 122 21.76 -13.75 -15.08
N ARG A 123 21.52 -14.34 -16.25
CA ARG A 123 20.38 -15.24 -16.53
C ARG A 123 20.40 -16.50 -15.69
#